data_AF-A0A970PZE5-F1
#
_entry.id   AF-A0A970PZE5-F1
#
_cell.length_a   1.000
_cell.length_b   1.000
_cell.length_c   1.000
_cell.angle_alpha   90.00
_cell.angle_beta   90.00
_cell.angle_gamma   90.00
#
_symmetry.space_group_name_H-M   'P 1'
#
loop_
_entity.id
_entity.type
_entity.pdbx_description
1 polymer ?
#
loop_
_entity_poly.entity_id
_entity_poly.type
_entity_poly.pdbx_seq_one_letter_code
_entity_poly.pdbx_strand_id
1 'polypeptide(L)'
;MLTVSQIAKRFNISNRQVHILVENGYLNVSQLYRNNKQGIAYLFAEEEIAKLDIYSLLAELQGNPGHRRRPASPYKQLMGTVRRYDHFMDSIQCHPQRDFLQCCFYLFHLNHYAKTYPKDSTYLYRLKNQVLKKMYQDNPGLLSAAYLTGPDRYRVWLCDDCKEAAQMSGLSYAAYIKNEYFCPKCSLQAVDKEYYSLIEFRVRLGDFKFTFHLPLALAERWIEKLSDLPQWDRKTGNYSDRMYMYGRPVSPVEEKVFPINMIIGKLESYLKTEQC
;
A
#
# COMPACT_ATOMS: atom_id res chain seq x y z
N MET A 1 -6.58 23.84 -5.03
CA MET A 1 -5.54 23.42 -4.06
C MET A 1 -5.05 24.65 -3.32
N LEU A 2 -4.86 24.55 -2.00
CA LEU A 2 -4.39 25.65 -1.14
C LEU A 2 -3.02 25.33 -0.58
N THR A 3 -2.16 26.33 -0.45
CA THR A 3 -0.88 26.26 0.27
C THR A 3 -1.08 26.53 1.77
N VAL A 4 -0.05 26.22 2.58
CA VAL A 4 -0.01 26.60 4.00
C VAL A 4 -0.34 28.07 4.22
N SER A 5 0.24 28.97 3.42
CA SER A 5 0.02 30.41 3.55
C SER A 5 -1.38 30.85 3.13
N GLN A 6 -1.99 30.17 2.16
CA GLN A 6 -3.38 30.44 1.78
C GLN A 6 -4.36 29.97 2.86
N ILE A 7 -4.13 28.82 3.49
CA ILE A 7 -4.93 28.37 4.65
C ILE A 7 -4.75 29.34 5.82
N ALA A 8 -3.51 29.68 6.16
CA ALA A 8 -3.20 30.63 7.22
C ALA A 8 -3.94 31.96 7.04
N LYS A 9 -3.91 32.51 5.82
CA LYS A 9 -4.66 33.72 5.48
C LYS A 9 -6.17 33.53 5.57
N ARG A 10 -6.71 32.42 5.04
CA ARG A 10 -8.15 32.13 4.99
C ARG A 10 -8.78 32.04 6.38
N PHE A 11 -8.08 31.45 7.35
CA PHE A 11 -8.58 31.26 8.71
C PHE A 11 -7.97 32.24 9.72
N ASN A 12 -7.22 33.24 9.25
CA ASN A 12 -6.53 34.21 10.11
C ASN A 12 -5.70 33.53 11.23
N ILE A 13 -4.92 32.52 10.85
CA ILE A 13 -4.00 31.78 11.75
C ILE A 13 -2.58 31.86 11.22
N SER A 14 -1.60 31.50 12.04
CA SER A 14 -0.19 31.44 11.61
C SER A 14 0.12 30.19 10.79
N ASN A 15 1.12 30.28 9.90
CA ASN A 15 1.66 29.09 9.21
C ASN A 15 2.07 27.98 10.19
N ARG A 16 2.56 28.35 11.38
CA ARG A 16 2.92 27.42 12.44
C ARG A 16 1.72 26.62 12.95
N GLN A 17 0.56 27.27 13.13
CA GLN A 17 -0.67 26.57 13.53
C GLN A 17 -1.16 25.60 12.46
N VAL A 18 -1.05 25.96 11.17
CA VAL A 18 -1.33 25.04 10.07
C VAL A 18 -0.42 23.81 10.12
N HIS A 19 0.88 24.00 10.36
CA HIS A 19 1.81 22.89 10.53
C HIS A 19 1.48 22.00 11.74
N ILE A 20 1.07 22.59 12.87
CA ILE A 20 0.65 21.84 14.06
C ILE A 20 -0.57 20.96 13.75
N LEU A 21 -1.55 21.49 13.00
CA LEU A 21 -2.73 20.71 12.59
C LEU A 21 -2.34 19.52 11.70
N VAL A 22 -1.38 19.71 10.78
CA VAL A 22 -0.83 18.61 9.96
C VAL A 22 -0.09 17.59 10.82
N GLU A 23 0.75 18.05 11.75
CA GLU A 23 1.54 17.17 12.62
C GLU A 23 0.68 16.28 13.52
N ASN A 24 -0.49 16.78 13.93
CA ASN A 24 -1.46 16.06 14.74
C ASN A 24 -2.51 15.29 13.92
N GLY A 25 -2.43 15.32 12.58
CA GLY A 25 -3.31 14.55 11.70
C GLY A 25 -4.70 15.14 11.49
N TYR A 26 -4.93 16.39 11.90
CA TYR A 26 -6.19 17.09 11.68
C TYR A 26 -6.30 17.68 10.28
N LEU A 27 -5.16 17.96 9.63
CA LEU A 27 -5.09 18.39 8.24
C LEU A 27 -4.37 17.37 7.38
N ASN A 28 -5.09 16.82 6.40
CA ASN A 28 -4.54 15.90 5.43
C ASN A 28 -3.84 16.67 4.31
N VAL A 29 -2.55 16.41 4.12
CA VAL A 29 -1.81 16.93 2.96
C VAL A 29 -2.27 16.15 1.74
N SER A 30 -2.73 16.83 0.71
CA SER A 30 -3.19 16.18 -0.52
C SER A 30 -2.04 16.01 -1.52
N GLN A 31 -1.08 16.94 -1.54
CA GLN A 31 0.11 16.86 -2.38
C GLN A 31 1.31 17.54 -1.72
N LEU A 32 2.50 17.01 -1.98
CA LEU A 32 3.78 17.58 -1.60
C LEU A 32 4.54 18.03 -2.85
N TYR A 33 5.22 19.19 -2.77
CA TYR A 33 6.13 19.62 -3.83
C TYR A 33 7.40 20.30 -3.28
N ARG A 34 8.45 20.32 -4.10
CA ARG A 34 9.68 21.08 -3.84
C ARG A 34 9.45 22.55 -4.18
N ASN A 35 9.71 23.43 -3.23
CA ASN A 35 9.78 24.86 -3.52
C ASN A 35 11.14 25.20 -4.16
N ASN A 36 11.24 26.39 -4.75
CA ASN A 36 12.43 26.87 -5.48
C ASN A 36 13.73 26.89 -4.65
N LYS A 37 13.66 26.73 -3.32
CA LYS A 37 14.80 26.68 -2.39
C LYS A 37 15.07 25.26 -1.87
N GLN A 38 14.60 24.23 -2.58
CA GLN A 38 14.66 22.81 -2.17
C GLN A 38 13.92 22.49 -0.84
N GLY A 39 13.13 23.42 -0.31
CA GLY A 39 12.24 23.17 0.82
C GLY A 39 11.01 22.37 0.41
N ILE A 40 10.35 21.76 1.40
CA ILE A 40 9.09 21.06 1.19
C ILE A 40 7.93 22.04 1.38
N ALA A 41 6.97 22.00 0.47
CA ALA A 41 5.71 22.70 0.59
C ALA A 41 4.52 21.72 0.51
N TYR A 42 3.48 22.01 1.29
CA TYR A 42 2.25 21.22 1.34
C TYR A 42 1.13 21.91 0.57
N LEU A 43 0.36 21.10 -0.15
CA LEU A 43 -0.87 21.49 -0.80
C LEU A 43 -2.04 20.69 -0.22
N PHE A 44 -3.17 21.37 -0.10
CA PHE A 44 -4.38 20.85 0.52
C PHE A 44 -5.56 20.99 -0.45
N ALA A 45 -6.43 19.98 -0.47
CA ALA A 45 -7.66 20.00 -1.24
C ALA A 45 -8.66 20.95 -0.58
N GLU A 46 -9.20 21.88 -1.36
CA GLU A 46 -10.08 22.92 -0.82
C GLU A 46 -11.38 22.35 -0.24
N GLU A 47 -11.92 21.32 -0.86
CA GLU A 47 -13.12 20.61 -0.42
C GLU A 47 -12.95 19.90 0.93
N GLU A 48 -11.75 19.39 1.23
CA GLU A 48 -11.44 18.78 2.52
C GLU A 48 -11.35 19.86 3.60
N ILE A 49 -10.66 20.96 3.30
CA ILE A 49 -10.53 22.11 4.21
C ILE A 49 -11.88 22.74 4.53
N ALA A 50 -12.79 22.82 3.56
CA ALA A 50 -14.11 23.40 3.74
C ALA A 50 -14.99 22.63 4.75
N LYS A 51 -14.70 21.36 5.01
CA LYS A 51 -15.46 20.49 5.93
C LYS A 51 -14.94 20.55 7.38
N LEU A 52 -13.84 21.25 7.63
CA LEU A 52 -13.16 21.25 8.91
C LEU A 52 -13.45 22.53 9.71
N ASP A 53 -13.74 22.35 11.00
CA ASP A 53 -13.75 23.45 11.96
C ASP A 53 -12.34 23.67 12.52
N ILE A 54 -11.57 24.47 11.79
CA ILE A 54 -10.17 24.77 12.11
C ILE A 54 -10.01 25.38 13.51
N TYR A 55 -10.95 26.19 13.97
CA TYR A 55 -10.84 26.87 15.26
C TYR A 55 -11.06 25.91 16.42
N SER A 56 -12.07 25.04 16.33
CA SER A 56 -12.33 24.01 17.35
C SER A 56 -11.14 23.04 17.47
N LEU A 57 -10.56 22.64 16.35
CA LEU A 57 -9.37 21.77 16.33
C LEU A 57 -8.15 22.43 16.99
N LEU A 58 -7.94 23.73 16.77
CA LEU A 58 -6.88 24.48 17.43
C LEU A 58 -7.12 24.67 18.93
N ALA A 59 -8.37 24.86 19.34
CA ALA A 59 -8.74 24.96 20.76
C ALA A 59 -8.49 23.64 21.50
N GLU A 60 -8.83 22.50 20.89
CA GLU A 60 -8.54 21.16 21.43
C GLU A 60 -7.03 20.96 21.67
N LEU A 61 -6.20 21.41 20.73
CA LEU A 61 -4.74 21.36 20.83
C LEU A 61 -4.16 22.29 21.91
N GLN A 62 -4.83 23.39 22.23
CA GLN A 62 -4.42 24.29 23.32
C GLN A 62 -4.86 23.77 24.70
N GLY A 63 -5.97 23.03 24.78
CA GLY A 63 -6.52 22.48 26.03
C GLY A 63 -5.82 21.22 26.55
N ASN A 64 -5.00 20.55 25.74
CA ASN A 64 -4.32 19.29 26.08
C ASN A 64 -2.78 19.44 26.11
N PRO A 65 -2.18 19.91 27.22
CA PRO A 65 -0.72 20.00 27.36
C PRO A 65 -0.04 18.63 27.61
N GLY A 66 -0.79 17.54 27.55
CA GLY A 66 -0.33 16.17 27.86
C GLY A 66 0.69 15.63 26.85
N HIS A 67 1.97 15.74 27.22
CA HIS A 67 3.12 14.94 26.78
C HIS A 67 3.01 14.19 25.45
N ARG A 68 3.61 14.75 24.39
CA ARG A 68 4.20 13.93 23.32
C ARG A 68 5.69 14.22 23.24
N ARG A 69 6.49 13.26 23.74
CA ARG A 69 7.94 13.19 23.51
C ARG A 69 8.19 13.42 22.02
N ARG A 70 8.82 14.54 21.66
CA ARG A 70 9.30 14.77 20.31
C ARG A 70 10.31 13.66 19.99
N PRO A 71 10.04 12.74 19.05
CA PRO A 71 11.10 11.88 18.55
C PRO A 71 12.16 12.77 17.89
N ALA A 72 13.40 12.28 17.81
CA ALA A 72 14.48 12.97 17.12
C ALA A 72 14.03 13.44 15.70
N SER A 73 14.28 14.72 15.40
CA SER A 73 13.90 15.48 14.20
C SER A 73 13.04 14.74 13.15
N PRO A 74 11.70 14.77 13.29
CA PRO A 74 10.76 14.28 12.26
C PRO A 74 11.07 14.88 10.88
N TYR A 75 11.57 16.12 10.85
CA TYR A 75 11.99 16.81 9.64
C TYR A 75 13.20 16.16 8.96
N LYS A 76 14.21 15.68 9.69
CA LYS A 76 15.38 14.99 9.08
C LYS A 76 14.95 13.69 8.42
N GLN A 77 14.05 12.93 9.05
CA GLN A 77 13.48 11.70 8.48
C GLN A 77 12.62 12.02 7.25
N LEU A 78 11.75 13.04 7.34
CA LEU A 78 10.93 13.53 6.23
C LEU A 78 11.81 13.91 5.04
N MET A 79 12.79 14.79 5.24
CA MET A 79 13.73 15.23 4.22
C MET A 79 14.55 14.08 3.63
N GLY A 80 14.95 13.10 4.44
CA GLY A 80 15.62 11.89 3.97
C GLY A 80 14.73 11.07 3.04
N THR A 81 13.44 10.92 3.36
CA THR A 81 12.47 10.26 2.48
C THR A 81 12.22 11.03 1.20
N VAL A 82 12.07 12.37 1.26
CA VAL A 82 11.93 13.18 0.04
C VAL A 82 13.19 13.10 -0.84
N ARG A 83 14.39 13.13 -0.24
CA ARG A 83 15.64 12.97 -1.01
C ARG A 83 15.74 11.61 -1.69
N ARG A 84 15.28 10.53 -1.04
CA ARG A 84 15.22 9.20 -1.67
C ARG A 84 14.27 9.18 -2.88
N TYR A 85 13.15 9.88 -2.78
CA TYR A 85 12.23 10.04 -3.90
C TYR A 85 12.84 10.82 -5.05
N ASP A 86 13.41 12.00 -4.77
CA ASP A 86 14.01 12.82 -5.80
C ASP A 86 15.14 12.04 -6.50
N HIS A 87 15.97 11.34 -5.73
CA HIS A 87 17.02 10.51 -6.30
C HIS A 87 16.47 9.39 -7.21
N PHE A 88 15.34 8.77 -6.86
CA PHE A 88 14.67 7.81 -7.73
C PHE A 88 14.12 8.48 -9.00
N MET A 89 13.47 9.64 -8.86
CA MET A 89 12.92 10.37 -10.01
C MET A 89 14.01 10.87 -10.96
N ASP A 90 15.13 11.34 -10.41
CA ASP A 90 16.31 11.78 -11.15
C ASP A 90 16.96 10.58 -11.87
N SER A 91 17.07 9.42 -11.21
CA SER A 91 17.71 8.24 -11.80
C SER A 91 16.92 7.64 -12.96
N ILE A 92 15.60 7.85 -13.01
CA ILE A 92 14.75 7.42 -14.13
C ILE A 92 14.52 8.51 -15.18
N GLN A 93 14.96 9.75 -14.96
CA GLN A 93 14.60 10.89 -15.80
C GLN A 93 14.98 10.70 -17.28
N CYS A 94 16.14 10.12 -17.53
CA CYS A 94 16.65 9.82 -18.89
C CYS A 94 16.41 8.36 -19.31
N HIS A 95 15.67 7.58 -18.51
CA HIS A 95 15.42 6.18 -18.83
C HIS A 95 14.32 6.07 -19.90
N PRO A 96 14.49 5.22 -20.95
CA PRO A 96 13.47 5.07 -22.01
C PRO A 96 12.09 4.68 -21.49
N GLN A 97 12.06 3.92 -20.39
CA GLN A 97 10.84 3.44 -19.72
C GLN A 97 10.52 4.26 -18.45
N ARG A 98 10.79 5.57 -18.45
CA ARG A 98 10.60 6.46 -17.30
C ARG A 98 9.18 6.38 -16.75
N ASP A 99 8.18 6.58 -17.60
CA ASP A 99 6.77 6.66 -17.16
C ASP A 99 6.30 5.34 -16.56
N PHE A 100 6.77 4.23 -17.13
CA PHE A 100 6.55 2.89 -16.61
C PHE A 100 7.16 2.70 -15.20
N LEU A 101 8.44 3.07 -15.02
CA LEU A 101 9.12 2.98 -13.72
C LEU A 101 8.50 3.92 -12.66
N GLN A 102 8.08 5.11 -13.08
CA GLN A 102 7.34 6.04 -12.23
C GLN A 102 5.99 5.44 -11.80
N CYS A 103 5.29 4.76 -12.70
CA CYS A 103 4.06 4.04 -12.38
C CYS A 103 4.32 2.90 -11.39
N CYS A 104 5.38 2.10 -11.58
CA CYS A 104 5.80 1.06 -10.62
C CYS A 104 6.00 1.62 -9.20
N PHE A 105 6.65 2.78 -9.10
CA PHE A 105 6.88 3.46 -7.82
C PHE A 105 5.57 3.82 -7.11
N TYR A 106 4.63 4.46 -7.81
CA TYR A 106 3.35 4.85 -7.20
C TYR A 106 2.47 3.63 -6.89
N LEU A 107 2.49 2.61 -7.73
CA LEU A 107 1.74 1.37 -7.53
C LEU A 107 2.22 0.61 -6.28
N PHE A 108 3.52 0.65 -5.99
CA PHE A 108 4.08 0.12 -4.75
C PHE A 108 3.43 0.77 -3.52
N HIS A 109 3.34 2.10 -3.50
CA HIS A 109 2.73 2.82 -2.38
C HIS A 109 1.22 2.56 -2.28
N LEU A 110 0.51 2.49 -3.41
CA LEU A 110 -0.94 2.18 -3.44
C LEU A 110 -1.26 0.87 -2.74
N ASN A 111 -0.44 -0.17 -2.95
CA ASN A 111 -0.65 -1.50 -2.36
C ASN A 111 -0.61 -1.48 -0.82
N HIS A 112 0.19 -0.59 -0.23
CA HIS A 112 0.20 -0.38 1.22
C HIS A 112 -1.08 0.32 1.68
N TYR A 113 -1.48 1.40 1.01
CA TYR A 113 -2.67 2.16 1.40
C TYR A 113 -3.97 1.38 1.32
N ALA A 114 -4.09 0.46 0.37
CA ALA A 114 -5.23 -0.45 0.28
C ALA A 114 -5.41 -1.32 1.54
N LYS A 115 -4.34 -1.56 2.31
CA LYS A 115 -4.37 -2.29 3.60
C LYS A 115 -4.60 -1.35 4.78
N THR A 116 -4.01 -0.15 4.75
CA THR A 116 -4.04 0.81 5.86
C THR A 116 -5.38 1.55 5.97
N TYR A 117 -6.08 1.78 4.85
CA TYR A 117 -7.33 2.54 4.80
C TYR A 117 -8.50 1.67 4.33
N PRO A 118 -9.18 0.94 5.25
CA PRO A 118 -10.28 0.02 4.90
C PRO A 118 -11.43 0.68 4.13
N LYS A 119 -11.73 1.95 4.42
CA LYS A 119 -12.82 2.69 3.77
C LYS A 119 -12.59 2.90 2.27
N ASP A 120 -11.33 3.12 1.87
CA ASP A 120 -10.97 3.36 0.47
C ASP A 120 -10.47 2.08 -0.23
N SER A 121 -10.29 1.00 0.53
CA SER A 121 -9.67 -0.25 0.10
C SER A 121 -10.24 -0.79 -1.22
N THR A 122 -11.57 -0.82 -1.35
CA THR A 122 -12.25 -1.29 -2.58
C THR A 122 -11.85 -0.47 -3.80
N TYR A 123 -11.84 0.86 -3.68
CA TYR A 123 -11.44 1.75 -4.77
C TYR A 123 -9.96 1.58 -5.10
N LEU A 124 -9.09 1.51 -4.09
CA LEU A 124 -7.64 1.36 -4.28
C LEU A 124 -7.28 0.02 -4.93
N TYR A 125 -7.92 -1.08 -4.55
CA TYR A 125 -7.71 -2.38 -5.21
C TYR A 125 -8.20 -2.38 -6.65
N ARG A 126 -9.32 -1.69 -6.95
CA ARG A 126 -9.80 -1.51 -8.32
C ARG A 126 -8.80 -0.72 -9.17
N LEU A 127 -8.29 0.40 -8.64
CA LEU A 127 -7.27 1.21 -9.30
C LEU A 127 -5.99 0.39 -9.56
N LYS A 128 -5.51 -0.35 -8.56
CA LYS A 128 -4.36 -1.27 -8.70
C LYS A 128 -4.56 -2.26 -9.84
N ASN A 129 -5.73 -2.88 -9.92
CA ASN A 129 -6.06 -3.85 -10.97
C ASN A 129 -6.05 -3.21 -12.36
N GLN A 130 -6.67 -2.04 -12.51
CA GLN A 130 -6.70 -1.31 -13.79
C GLN A 130 -5.30 -0.92 -14.25
N VAL A 131 -4.46 -0.40 -13.34
CA VAL A 131 -3.08 -0.02 -13.62
C VAL A 131 -2.24 -1.23 -14.01
N LEU A 132 -2.31 -2.33 -13.25
CA LEU A 132 -1.57 -3.55 -13.59
C LEU A 132 -1.98 -4.13 -14.94
N LYS A 133 -3.30 -4.13 -15.24
CA LYS A 133 -3.80 -4.56 -16.54
C LYS A 133 -3.19 -3.72 -17.66
N LYS A 134 -3.28 -2.39 -17.58
CA LYS A 134 -2.70 -1.48 -18.58
C LYS A 134 -1.19 -1.69 -18.71
N MET A 135 -0.47 -1.70 -17.58
CA MET A 135 0.98 -1.93 -17.59
C MET A 135 1.36 -3.25 -18.28
N TYR A 136 0.65 -4.33 -18.01
CA TYR A 136 0.90 -5.65 -18.58
C TYR A 136 0.60 -5.71 -20.08
N GLN A 137 -0.51 -5.11 -20.52
CA GLN A 137 -0.95 -5.15 -21.92
C GLN A 137 -0.14 -4.20 -22.80
N ASP A 138 0.14 -2.99 -22.31
CA ASP A 138 0.78 -1.92 -23.08
C ASP A 138 2.31 -2.08 -23.14
N ASN A 139 2.90 -2.89 -22.25
CA ASN A 139 4.37 -3.00 -22.12
C ASN A 139 4.83 -4.46 -22.19
N PRO A 140 4.60 -5.15 -23.33
CA PRO A 140 5.03 -6.53 -23.49
C PRO A 140 6.54 -6.64 -23.30
N GLY A 141 6.97 -7.54 -22.42
CA GLY A 141 8.39 -7.78 -22.12
C GLY A 141 8.97 -6.93 -20.98
N LEU A 142 8.27 -5.89 -20.48
CA LEU A 142 8.72 -5.14 -19.29
C LEU A 142 8.23 -5.74 -17.97
N LEU A 143 7.12 -6.49 -18.01
CA LEU A 143 6.66 -7.33 -16.90
C LEU A 143 6.63 -8.80 -17.32
N SER A 144 7.16 -9.66 -16.47
CA SER A 144 6.86 -11.09 -16.51
C SER A 144 5.78 -11.42 -15.50
N ALA A 145 4.79 -12.22 -15.90
CA ALA A 145 3.77 -12.75 -14.99
C ALA A 145 4.04 -14.22 -14.64
N ALA A 146 3.62 -14.64 -13.46
CA ALA A 146 3.65 -16.02 -13.01
C ALA A 146 2.47 -16.35 -12.11
N TYR A 147 1.99 -17.58 -12.19
CA TYR A 147 0.94 -18.09 -11.33
C TYR A 147 1.57 -18.64 -10.05
N LEU A 148 1.20 -18.05 -8.91
CA LEU A 148 1.51 -18.58 -7.58
C LEU A 148 0.33 -19.37 -7.02
N THR A 149 0.44 -20.70 -7.02
CA THR A 149 -0.60 -21.62 -6.54
C THR A 149 -0.72 -21.54 -5.03
N GLY A 150 -1.89 -21.11 -4.54
CA GLY A 150 -2.20 -21.03 -3.12
C GLY A 150 -2.36 -22.42 -2.48
N PRO A 151 -2.25 -22.54 -1.15
CA PRO A 151 -2.57 -23.80 -0.48
C PRO A 151 -4.08 -24.04 -0.54
N ASP A 152 -4.49 -25.30 -0.53
CA ASP A 152 -5.88 -25.64 -0.28
C ASP A 152 -6.29 -25.22 1.14
N ARG A 153 -7.49 -24.66 1.27
CA ARG A 153 -8.11 -24.41 2.57
C ARG A 153 -9.02 -25.55 2.91
N TYR A 154 -8.67 -26.27 3.96
CA TYR A 154 -9.48 -27.34 4.50
C TYR A 154 -10.31 -26.85 5.70
N ARG A 155 -11.54 -27.36 5.80
CA ARG A 155 -12.29 -27.40 7.04
C ARG A 155 -12.05 -28.75 7.68
N VAL A 156 -11.44 -28.72 8.85
CA VAL A 156 -11.21 -29.91 9.66
C VAL A 156 -12.34 -30.04 10.66
N TRP A 157 -13.01 -31.17 10.65
CA TRP A 157 -13.98 -31.55 11.67
C TRP A 157 -13.33 -32.59 12.58
N LEU A 158 -13.06 -32.17 13.82
CA LEU A 158 -12.44 -33.04 14.81
C LEU A 158 -13.39 -34.19 15.19
N CYS A 159 -12.85 -35.41 15.29
CA CYS A 159 -13.54 -36.49 15.98
C CYS A 159 -13.57 -36.20 17.49
N ASP A 160 -14.40 -36.91 18.24
CA ASP A 160 -14.61 -36.64 19.67
C ASP A 160 -13.31 -36.81 20.47
N ASP A 161 -12.51 -37.83 20.17
CA ASP A 161 -11.16 -38.03 20.73
C ASP A 161 -10.28 -36.76 20.62
N CYS A 162 -10.26 -36.10 19.44
CA CYS A 162 -9.46 -34.91 19.23
C CYS A 162 -10.06 -33.64 19.84
N LYS A 163 -11.39 -33.58 20.02
CA LYS A 163 -12.04 -32.47 20.76
C LYS A 163 -11.66 -32.53 22.23
N GLU A 164 -11.72 -33.72 22.83
CA GLU A 164 -11.33 -33.94 24.23
C GLU A 164 -9.84 -33.65 24.43
N ALA A 165 -8.96 -34.14 23.54
CA ALA A 165 -7.53 -33.86 23.59
C ALA A 165 -7.21 -32.35 23.50
N ALA A 166 -7.94 -31.61 22.65
CA ALA A 166 -7.80 -30.16 22.54
C ALA A 166 -8.18 -29.45 23.85
N GLN A 167 -9.31 -29.83 24.46
CA GLN A 167 -9.75 -29.28 25.74
C GLN A 167 -8.78 -29.59 26.87
N MET A 168 -8.31 -30.84 26.98
CA MET A 168 -7.31 -31.26 27.97
C MET A 168 -5.98 -30.50 27.82
N SER A 169 -5.63 -30.13 26.59
CA SER A 169 -4.43 -29.34 26.29
C SER A 169 -4.63 -27.83 26.46
N GLY A 170 -5.82 -27.38 26.89
CA GLY A 170 -6.16 -25.96 27.00
C GLY A 170 -6.17 -25.20 25.67
N LEU A 171 -6.29 -25.91 24.54
CA LEU A 171 -6.32 -25.32 23.21
C LEU A 171 -7.76 -25.20 22.71
N SER A 172 -8.07 -24.07 22.07
CA SER A 172 -9.27 -24.00 21.24
C SER A 172 -9.16 -24.98 20.07
N TYR A 173 -10.29 -25.48 19.56
CA TYR A 173 -10.28 -26.36 18.39
C TYR A 173 -9.57 -25.73 17.18
N ALA A 174 -9.72 -24.41 16.98
CA ALA A 174 -9.02 -23.69 15.92
C ALA A 174 -7.51 -23.69 16.11
N ALA A 175 -7.01 -23.49 17.33
CA ALA A 175 -5.58 -23.57 17.64
C ALA A 175 -5.05 -25.00 17.50
N TYR A 176 -5.82 -26.00 17.93
CA TYR A 176 -5.49 -27.42 17.79
C TYR A 176 -5.37 -27.83 16.31
N ILE A 177 -6.31 -27.40 15.47
CA ILE A 177 -6.29 -27.62 14.02
C ILE A 177 -5.10 -26.90 13.37
N LYS A 178 -4.83 -25.65 13.76
CA LYS A 178 -3.72 -24.85 13.23
C LYS A 178 -2.34 -25.47 13.50
N ASN A 179 -2.21 -26.21 14.59
CA ASN A 179 -0.99 -26.94 14.93
C ASN A 179 -0.93 -28.35 14.31
N GLU A 180 -1.88 -28.70 13.44
CA GLU A 180 -1.93 -30.00 12.75
C GLU A 180 -2.02 -31.21 13.69
N TYR A 181 -2.60 -31.05 14.90
CA TYR A 181 -2.71 -32.12 15.91
C TYR A 181 -3.89 -33.07 15.71
N PHE A 182 -4.63 -32.95 14.60
CA PHE A 182 -5.80 -33.78 14.31
C PHE A 182 -5.40 -35.13 13.71
N CYS A 183 -6.20 -36.18 13.98
CA CYS A 183 -5.91 -37.54 13.54
C CYS A 183 -6.63 -37.91 12.23
N PRO A 184 -6.31 -39.05 11.59
CA PRO A 184 -6.96 -39.51 10.37
C PRO A 184 -8.48 -39.77 10.48
N LYS A 185 -9.02 -39.92 11.70
CA LYS A 185 -10.48 -40.03 11.92
C LYS A 185 -11.21 -38.68 11.77
N CYS A 186 -10.47 -37.57 11.86
CA CYS A 186 -11.03 -36.24 11.64
C CYS A 186 -11.34 -36.07 10.16
N SER A 187 -12.50 -35.50 9.82
CA SER A 187 -12.86 -35.31 8.41
C SER A 187 -12.27 -34.00 7.88
N LEU A 188 -11.52 -34.13 6.78
CA LEU A 188 -10.95 -33.04 6.00
C LEU A 188 -11.88 -32.78 4.81
N GLN A 189 -12.54 -31.63 4.81
CA GLN A 189 -13.28 -31.16 3.66
C GLN A 189 -12.50 -30.01 3.02
N ALA A 190 -12.01 -30.19 1.80
CA ALA A 190 -11.48 -29.07 1.02
C ALA A 190 -12.62 -28.07 0.80
N VAL A 191 -12.50 -26.88 1.36
CA VAL A 191 -13.50 -25.81 1.23
C VAL A 191 -13.16 -24.95 0.02
N ASP A 192 -11.89 -24.55 -0.09
CA ASP A 192 -11.42 -23.74 -1.21
C ASP A 192 -10.13 -24.38 -1.73
N LYS A 193 -10.17 -24.93 -2.96
CA LYS A 193 -8.94 -25.34 -3.64
C LYS A 193 -8.12 -24.11 -3.99
N GLU A 194 -6.81 -24.21 -3.83
CA GLU A 194 -5.87 -23.13 -4.07
C GLU A 194 -6.28 -21.79 -3.46
N TYR A 195 -6.67 -21.85 -2.19
CA TYR A 195 -7.12 -20.69 -1.45
C TYR A 195 -6.09 -19.56 -1.54
N TYR A 196 -6.53 -18.43 -2.08
CA TYR A 196 -5.71 -17.23 -2.25
C TYR A 196 -4.52 -17.45 -3.20
N SER A 197 -4.73 -18.17 -4.31
CA SER A 197 -3.85 -18.11 -5.49
C SER A 197 -3.69 -16.68 -5.99
N LEU A 198 -2.48 -16.35 -6.45
CA LEU A 198 -2.10 -15.02 -6.91
C LEU A 198 -1.42 -15.10 -8.27
N ILE A 199 -1.58 -14.06 -9.08
CA ILE A 199 -0.67 -13.76 -10.18
C ILE A 199 0.38 -12.78 -9.69
N GLU A 200 1.64 -13.14 -9.84
CA GLU A 200 2.80 -12.31 -9.53
C GLU A 200 3.32 -11.65 -10.81
N PHE A 201 3.45 -10.33 -10.76
CA PHE A 201 4.04 -9.52 -11.81
C PHE A 201 5.41 -9.05 -11.35
N ARG A 202 6.46 -9.40 -12.09
CA ARG A 202 7.84 -9.02 -11.80
C ARG A 202 8.34 -8.05 -12.87
N VAL A 203 8.91 -6.95 -12.41
CA VAL A 203 9.62 -5.97 -13.24
C VAL A 203 11.11 -6.11 -12.96
N ARG A 204 11.91 -6.20 -14.02
CA ARG A 204 13.38 -6.13 -13.95
C ARG A 204 13.89 -5.27 -15.09
N LEU A 205 14.18 -4.00 -14.82
CA LEU A 205 14.72 -3.05 -15.79
C LEU A 205 16.02 -2.48 -15.22
N GLY A 206 17.17 -3.01 -15.66
CA GLY A 206 18.46 -2.67 -15.07
C GLY A 206 18.48 -2.94 -13.56
N ASP A 207 18.77 -1.89 -12.78
CA ASP A 207 18.80 -1.93 -11.31
C ASP A 207 17.41 -1.80 -10.67
N PHE A 208 16.37 -1.50 -11.45
CA PHE A 208 15.01 -1.33 -10.96
C PHE A 208 14.26 -2.66 -10.93
N LYS A 209 13.81 -3.05 -9.73
CA LYS A 209 13.10 -4.32 -9.50
C LYS A 209 11.83 -4.08 -8.71
N PHE A 210 10.69 -4.53 -9.23
CA PHE A 210 9.39 -4.44 -8.55
C PHE A 210 8.65 -5.76 -8.64
N THR A 211 7.85 -6.04 -7.61
CA THR A 211 6.97 -7.20 -7.57
C THR A 211 5.58 -6.75 -7.13
N PHE A 212 4.56 -7.15 -7.89
CA PHE A 212 3.16 -6.89 -7.57
C PHE A 212 2.38 -8.19 -7.61
N HIS A 213 1.33 -8.28 -6.78
CA HIS A 213 0.45 -9.44 -6.75
C HIS A 213 -0.99 -9.04 -7.01
N LEU A 214 -1.72 -9.90 -7.70
CA LEU A 214 -3.16 -9.78 -7.88
C LEU A 214 -3.83 -11.13 -7.56
N PRO A 215 -4.98 -11.15 -6.86
CA PRO A 215 -5.77 -12.37 -6.73
C PRO A 215 -6.10 -12.99 -8.08
N LEU A 216 -6.03 -14.31 -8.17
CA LEU A 216 -6.33 -15.07 -9.39
C LEU A 216 -7.69 -14.66 -9.99
N ALA A 217 -8.73 -14.59 -9.17
CA ALA A 217 -10.10 -14.23 -9.57
C ALA A 217 -10.25 -12.82 -10.20
N LEU A 218 -9.26 -11.94 -10.01
CA LEU A 218 -9.21 -10.64 -10.67
C LEU A 218 -8.37 -10.69 -11.95
N ALA A 219 -7.28 -11.45 -11.94
CA ALA A 219 -6.37 -11.58 -13.07
C ALA A 219 -6.99 -12.38 -14.22
N GLU A 220 -7.73 -13.45 -13.91
CA GLU A 220 -8.40 -14.33 -14.90
C GLU A 220 -9.36 -13.59 -15.83
N ARG A 221 -9.85 -12.41 -15.40
CA ARG A 221 -10.79 -11.60 -16.18
C ARG A 221 -10.15 -10.91 -17.38
N TRP A 222 -8.82 -10.85 -17.44
CA TRP A 222 -8.11 -10.12 -18.49
C TRP A 222 -6.78 -10.75 -18.91
N ILE A 223 -6.30 -11.79 -18.24
CA ILE A 223 -5.21 -12.63 -18.73
C ILE A 223 -5.83 -13.83 -19.46
N GLU A 224 -5.68 -13.87 -20.78
CA GLU A 224 -6.34 -14.85 -21.65
C GLU A 224 -5.83 -16.29 -21.44
N LYS A 225 -4.53 -16.47 -21.16
CA LYS A 225 -3.89 -17.78 -21.05
C LYS A 225 -3.09 -17.94 -19.77
N LEU A 226 -3.81 -18.09 -18.66
CA LEU A 226 -3.19 -18.35 -17.35
C LEU A 226 -2.37 -19.66 -17.32
N SER A 227 -2.76 -20.65 -18.12
CA SER A 227 -2.05 -21.93 -18.28
C SER A 227 -0.63 -21.78 -18.83
N ASP A 228 -0.39 -20.72 -19.59
CA ASP A 228 0.88 -20.49 -20.27
C ASP A 228 1.88 -19.77 -19.35
N LEU A 229 1.40 -19.27 -18.20
CA LEU A 229 2.26 -18.64 -17.21
C LEU A 229 3.07 -19.70 -16.46
N PRO A 230 4.35 -19.42 -16.13
CA PRO A 230 5.10 -20.23 -15.19
C PRO A 230 4.34 -20.40 -13.88
N GLN A 231 4.24 -21.64 -13.39
CA GLN A 231 3.55 -21.96 -12.14
C GLN A 231 4.55 -22.28 -11.04
N TRP A 232 4.32 -21.70 -9.86
CA TRP A 232 5.13 -21.95 -8.66
C TRP A 232 4.24 -22.10 -7.43
N ASP A 233 4.65 -22.93 -6.49
CA ASP A 233 3.97 -23.04 -5.21
C ASP A 233 4.15 -21.76 -4.40
N ARG A 234 3.02 -21.19 -3.95
CA ARG A 234 3.03 -20.05 -3.04
C ARG A 234 3.40 -20.54 -1.65
N LYS A 235 4.65 -20.35 -1.23
CA LYS A 235 4.99 -20.66 0.16
C LYS A 235 4.21 -19.72 1.10
N THR A 236 3.62 -20.29 2.14
CA THR A 236 2.91 -19.59 3.19
C THR A 236 3.79 -19.53 4.45
N GLY A 237 3.90 -18.36 5.07
CA GLY A 237 4.76 -18.16 6.25
C GLY A 237 5.50 -16.82 6.26
N ASN A 238 6.35 -16.61 7.26
CA ASN A 238 7.21 -15.44 7.35
C ASN A 238 8.30 -15.53 6.29
N TYR A 239 8.01 -15.04 5.09
CA TYR A 239 9.06 -14.79 4.12
C TYR A 239 9.96 -13.68 4.63
N SER A 240 11.26 -13.96 4.69
CA SER A 240 12.24 -12.89 4.64
C SER A 240 12.21 -12.33 3.22
N ASP A 241 11.30 -11.40 2.97
CA ASP A 241 11.26 -10.61 1.72
C ASP A 241 12.42 -9.60 1.75
N ARG A 242 13.64 -10.14 1.85
CA ARG A 242 14.89 -9.41 2.09
C ARG A 242 15.60 -9.00 0.80
N MET A 243 14.98 -9.14 -0.38
CA MET A 243 15.67 -8.86 -1.65
C MET A 243 14.95 -7.94 -2.63
N TYR A 244 13.81 -7.39 -2.29
CA TYR A 244 13.20 -6.33 -3.10
C TYR A 244 12.89 -5.15 -2.20
N MET A 245 13.26 -3.94 -2.62
CA MET A 245 12.99 -2.70 -1.87
C MET A 245 11.48 -2.44 -1.64
N TYR A 246 10.62 -3.33 -2.14
CA TYR A 246 9.18 -3.22 -2.29
C TYR A 246 8.49 -4.50 -1.83
N GLY A 247 7.58 -4.38 -0.86
CA GLY A 247 6.98 -5.49 -0.08
C GLY A 247 6.96 -5.18 1.42
N ARG A 248 7.86 -4.30 1.87
CA ARG A 248 7.90 -3.77 3.25
C ARG A 248 6.69 -2.87 3.55
N PRO A 249 6.28 -2.77 4.83
CA PRO A 249 5.37 -1.72 5.26
C PRO A 249 5.93 -0.34 4.90
N VAL A 250 5.06 0.54 4.38
CA VAL A 250 5.38 1.96 4.22
C VAL A 250 5.38 2.58 5.60
N SER A 251 6.42 3.36 5.90
CA SER A 251 6.57 4.02 7.20
C SER A 251 5.62 5.22 7.32
N PRO A 252 5.20 5.62 8.54
CA PRO A 252 4.38 6.81 8.73
C PRO A 252 4.98 8.10 8.13
N VAL A 253 6.31 8.17 8.02
CA VAL A 253 7.00 9.30 7.37
C VAL A 253 6.80 9.27 5.86
N GLU A 254 6.83 8.09 5.24
CA GLU A 254 6.53 7.95 3.81
C GLU A 254 5.08 8.26 3.51
N GLU A 255 4.14 7.95 4.41
CA GLU A 255 2.74 8.34 4.23
C GLU A 255 2.55 9.86 4.18
N LYS A 256 3.33 10.60 4.97
CA LYS A 256 3.37 12.06 4.93
C LYS A 256 4.01 12.62 3.66
N VAL A 257 5.00 11.91 3.12
CA VAL A 257 5.71 12.35 1.91
C VAL A 257 4.94 12.01 0.63
N PHE A 258 4.24 10.88 0.62
CA PHE A 258 3.45 10.40 -0.51
C PHE A 258 2.00 10.24 -0.11
N PRO A 259 1.24 11.34 0.00
CA PRO A 259 -0.16 11.26 0.33
C PRO A 259 -0.94 10.40 -0.66
N ILE A 260 -1.95 9.71 -0.16
CA ILE A 260 -2.81 8.83 -0.95
C ILE A 260 -3.39 9.53 -2.18
N ASN A 261 -3.87 10.77 -2.05
CA ASN A 261 -4.46 11.54 -3.14
C ASN A 261 -3.45 11.86 -4.26
N MET A 262 -2.17 12.11 -3.90
CA MET A 262 -1.10 12.28 -4.88
C MET A 262 -0.86 11.00 -5.69
N ILE A 263 -0.88 9.85 -5.03
CA ILE A 263 -0.67 8.55 -5.68
C ILE A 263 -1.84 8.19 -6.57
N ILE A 264 -3.08 8.35 -6.08
CA ILE A 264 -4.29 8.16 -6.87
C ILE A 264 -4.21 9.01 -8.12
N GLY A 265 -3.98 10.33 -7.99
CA GLY A 265 -3.95 11.24 -9.12
C GLY A 265 -2.87 10.87 -10.15
N LYS A 266 -1.70 10.41 -9.71
CA LYS A 266 -0.63 9.96 -10.61
C LYS A 266 -0.99 8.67 -11.36
N LEU A 267 -1.58 7.70 -10.68
CA LEU A 267 -1.99 6.44 -11.28
C LEU A 267 -3.20 6.60 -12.21
N GLU A 268 -4.17 7.43 -11.86
CA GLU A 268 -5.28 7.79 -12.74
C GLU A 268 -4.82 8.55 -13.97
N SER A 269 -3.81 9.42 -13.83
CA SER A 269 -3.22 10.11 -15.00
C SER A 269 -2.54 9.12 -15.94
N TYR A 270 -1.81 8.14 -15.40
CA TYR A 270 -1.23 7.05 -16.19
C TYR A 270 -2.29 6.20 -16.91
N LEU A 271 -3.46 5.98 -16.30
CA LEU A 271 -4.55 5.29 -16.99
C LEU A 271 -5.09 6.05 -18.20
N LYS A 272 -4.94 7.39 -18.23
CA LYS A 272 -5.44 8.27 -19.31
C LYS A 272 -4.41 8.50 -20.42
N THR A 273 -3.15 8.13 -20.23
CA THR A 273 -2.16 8.24 -21.31
C THR A 273 -2.42 7.15 -22.35
N GLU A 274 -2.80 7.57 -23.55
CA GLU A 274 -2.84 6.72 -24.74
C GLU A 274 -1.39 6.42 -25.19
N GLN A 275 -1.12 5.19 -25.62
CA GLN A 275 0.11 4.91 -26.36
C GLN A 275 -0.07 5.43 -27.80
N CYS A 276 0.88 6.24 -28.25
CA CYS A 276 1.08 6.52 -29.68
C CYS A 276 1.60 5.28 -30.41
#